data_AF-A0A060WWR3-F1
#
_entry.id   AF-A0A060WWR3-F1
#
_cell.length_a   1.000
_cell.length_b   1.000
_cell.length_c   1.000
_cell.angle_alpha   90.00
_cell.angle_beta   90.00
_cell.angle_gamma   90.00
#
_symmetry.space_group_name_H-M   'P 1'
#
loop_
_entity.id
_entity.type
_entity.pdbx_description
1 polymer ?
#
loop_
_entity_poly.entity_id
_entity_poly.type
_entity_poly.pdbx_seq_one_letter_code
_entity_poly.pdbx_strand_id
1 'polypeptide(L)'
;MCKTFIIENKYCFINLSSTPHFSDYVLVYRYSFLASYLIYNLHTRYGEKSSKLGIASQILYLSVGSFPPQSVYVFENNIYYQTDVKSSSWRLTSSGQEGVVFNGIADWLYEEEVLHSQVAHWWSPDGSRLAYLNLNDTLVPNMLLPRFTGALYPRGQLYPYPKVTVRPTVPLPQGKSQANCTLTPGKSQANCKLTPR
;
A
#
# COMPACT_ATOMS: atom_id res chain seq x y z
N MET A 1 -6.87 -2.23 22.02
CA MET A 1 -5.74 -1.25 21.99
C MET A 1 -5.69 -0.69 20.58
N CYS A 2 -5.73 0.64 20.33
CA CYS A 2 -5.40 1.17 18.98
C CYS A 2 -4.01 0.58 18.61
N LYS A 3 -3.82 0.06 17.38
CA LYS A 3 -2.49 0.06 16.75
C LYS A 3 -2.30 1.48 16.20
N THR A 4 -1.96 2.38 17.13
CA THR A 4 -2.22 3.82 17.03
C THR A 4 -1.23 4.52 16.10
N PHE A 5 -1.66 4.87 14.88
CA PHE A 5 -1.09 6.03 14.22
C PHE A 5 -1.88 7.25 14.70
N ILE A 6 -1.21 8.12 15.47
CA ILE A 6 -1.78 9.38 15.98
C ILE A 6 -1.35 10.49 15.03
N ILE A 7 -2.31 11.25 14.51
CA ILE A 7 -2.04 12.50 13.79
C ILE A 7 -2.37 13.69 14.71
N GLU A 8 -1.37 14.53 14.99
CA GLU A 8 -1.50 15.81 15.72
C GLU A 8 -2.21 15.75 17.10
N ASN A 9 -2.29 14.58 17.74
CA ASN A 9 -3.17 14.32 18.91
C ASN A 9 -4.66 14.62 18.65
N LYS A 10 -5.07 14.79 17.39
CA LYS A 10 -6.47 15.06 16.97
C LYS A 10 -7.18 13.82 16.45
N TYR A 11 -6.45 12.86 15.85
CA TYR A 11 -7.04 11.67 15.22
C TYR A 11 -6.25 10.36 15.53
N CYS A 12 -6.91 9.27 15.97
CA CYS A 12 -6.37 7.88 15.91
C CYS A 12 -6.91 7.21 14.65
N PHE A 13 -6.03 6.58 13.87
CA PHE A 13 -6.45 5.58 12.89
C PHE A 13 -6.58 4.21 13.57
N ILE A 14 -7.80 3.67 13.56
CA ILE A 14 -8.13 2.38 14.16
C ILE A 14 -8.19 1.34 13.04
N ASN A 15 -7.27 0.37 13.06
CA ASN A 15 -7.41 -0.82 12.23
C ASN A 15 -8.50 -1.72 12.83
N LEU A 16 -9.58 -1.92 12.08
CA LEU A 16 -10.77 -2.64 12.56
C LEU A 16 -10.54 -4.15 12.69
N SER A 17 -9.46 -4.71 12.12
CA SER A 17 -9.01 -6.10 12.35
C SER A 17 -8.81 -6.44 13.83
N SER A 18 -8.55 -5.44 14.66
CA SER A 18 -8.40 -5.57 16.12
C SER A 18 -9.73 -5.55 16.89
N THR A 19 -10.87 -5.43 16.21
CA THR A 19 -12.20 -5.36 16.82
C THR A 19 -13.01 -6.63 16.48
N PRO A 20 -13.51 -7.38 17.49
CA PRO A 20 -14.14 -8.69 17.27
C PRO A 20 -15.48 -8.62 16.52
N HIS A 21 -16.00 -7.43 16.23
CA HIS A 21 -17.30 -7.20 15.60
C HIS A 21 -17.21 -6.67 14.16
N PHE A 22 -16.00 -6.40 13.64
CA PHE A 22 -15.77 -5.82 12.30
C PHE A 22 -14.44 -6.32 11.70
N SER A 23 -14.32 -7.65 11.54
CA SER A 23 -13.07 -8.33 11.17
C SER A 23 -12.88 -8.52 9.65
N ASP A 24 -12.77 -7.41 8.91
CA ASP A 24 -12.27 -7.43 7.52
C ASP A 24 -10.73 -7.46 7.54
N TYR A 25 -10.13 -8.60 7.91
CA TYR A 25 -8.68 -8.81 7.89
C TYR A 25 -8.32 -9.99 7.00
N VAL A 26 -7.65 -9.72 5.89
CA VAL A 26 -7.23 -10.75 4.93
C VAL A 26 -5.72 -10.68 4.77
N LEU A 27 -5.00 -11.72 5.19
CA LEU A 27 -3.58 -11.88 4.88
C LEU A 27 -3.40 -12.11 3.37
N VAL A 28 -2.47 -11.38 2.77
CA VAL A 28 -2.08 -11.56 1.36
C VAL A 28 -0.79 -12.38 1.30
N TYR A 29 0.24 -11.90 1.99
CA TYR A 29 1.51 -12.57 2.19
C TYR A 29 1.84 -12.63 3.71
N ARG A 30 3.11 -12.56 4.10
CA ARG A 30 3.58 -12.68 5.49
C ARG A 30 3.46 -11.41 6.32
N TYR A 31 3.69 -10.26 5.69
CA TYR A 31 3.64 -8.92 6.28
C TYR A 31 2.50 -8.07 5.71
N SER A 32 2.09 -8.30 4.46
CA SER A 32 0.97 -7.60 3.83
C SER A 32 -0.39 -8.19 4.20
N PHE A 33 -1.31 -7.27 4.48
CA PHE A 33 -2.69 -7.58 4.83
C PHE A 33 -3.62 -6.50 4.28
N LEU A 34 -4.79 -6.92 3.86
CA LEU A 34 -5.90 -6.05 3.51
C LEU A 34 -6.73 -5.79 4.78
N ALA A 35 -6.98 -4.52 5.09
CA ALA A 35 -7.74 -4.13 6.28
C ALA A 35 -8.64 -2.90 6.07
N SER A 36 -9.76 -2.89 6.78
CA SER A 36 -10.65 -1.72 6.91
C SER A 36 -10.18 -0.80 8.05
N TYR A 37 -10.07 0.51 7.77
CA TYR A 37 -9.62 1.52 8.75
C TYR A 37 -10.74 2.52 9.10
N LEU A 38 -10.84 2.87 10.38
CA LEU A 38 -11.73 3.92 10.89
C LEU A 38 -10.91 5.12 11.40
N ILE A 39 -11.38 6.33 11.12
CA ILE A 39 -10.71 7.56 11.57
C ILE A 39 -11.46 8.12 12.77
N TYR A 40 -10.82 8.07 13.94
CA TYR A 40 -11.44 8.48 15.20
C TYR A 40 -10.97 9.87 15.60
N ASN A 41 -11.89 10.82 15.72
CA ASN A 41 -11.58 12.16 16.22
C ASN A 41 -11.53 12.15 17.76
N LEU A 42 -10.34 12.48 18.30
CA LEU A 42 -10.06 12.42 19.73
C LEU A 42 -10.76 13.53 20.53
N HIS A 43 -11.06 14.68 19.91
CA HIS A 43 -11.73 15.80 20.58
C HIS A 43 -13.25 15.63 20.62
N THR A 44 -13.88 15.29 19.50
CA THR A 44 -15.34 15.10 19.45
C THR A 44 -15.78 13.73 19.95
N ARG A 45 -14.83 12.80 20.15
CA ARG A 45 -15.06 11.38 20.45
C ARG A 45 -15.95 10.66 19.44
N TYR A 46 -16.07 11.22 18.23
CA TYR A 46 -16.85 10.66 17.14
C TYR A 46 -15.94 9.94 16.15
N GLY A 47 -16.30 8.70 15.81
CA GLY A 47 -15.62 7.89 14.82
C GLY A 47 -16.30 8.01 13.46
N GLU A 48 -15.66 8.69 12.52
CA GLU A 48 -16.07 8.64 11.12
C GLU A 48 -15.42 7.40 10.49
N LYS A 49 -16.22 6.50 9.91
CA LYS A 49 -15.67 5.53 8.95
C LYS A 49 -14.95 6.34 7.86
N SER A 50 -13.87 5.80 7.30
CA SER A 50 -13.21 6.43 6.14
C SER A 50 -14.06 6.26 4.88
N SER A 51 -15.24 6.91 4.86
CA SER A 51 -16.30 6.76 3.85
C SER A 51 -16.13 7.69 2.65
N LYS A 52 -14.99 8.39 2.56
CA LYS A 52 -14.63 9.19 1.38
C LYS A 52 -14.07 8.34 0.24
N LEU A 53 -13.63 7.12 0.50
CA LEU A 53 -13.84 6.05 -0.47
C LEU A 53 -15.26 5.56 -0.22
N GLY A 54 -16.14 5.74 -1.20
CA GLY A 54 -17.45 5.11 -1.16
C GLY A 54 -17.26 3.60 -1.20
N ILE A 55 -17.96 2.87 -0.32
CA ILE A 55 -17.92 1.41 -0.15
C ILE A 55 -16.71 0.96 0.70
N ALA A 56 -16.84 -0.22 1.33
CA ALA A 56 -15.85 -0.84 2.22
C ALA A 56 -14.57 -1.26 1.48
N SER A 57 -13.77 -0.28 1.11
CA SER A 57 -12.50 -0.45 0.42
C SER A 57 -11.44 -0.96 1.39
N GLN A 58 -11.03 -2.22 1.24
CA GLN A 58 -9.88 -2.76 1.94
C GLN A 58 -8.62 -2.00 1.51
N ILE A 59 -7.99 -1.32 2.46
CA ILE A 59 -6.75 -0.59 2.25
C ILE A 59 -5.60 -1.55 2.56
N LEU A 60 -4.61 -1.62 1.67
CA LEU A 60 -3.46 -2.50 1.87
C LEU A 60 -2.48 -1.89 2.89
N TYR A 61 -2.30 -0.57 2.86
CA TYR A 61 -1.44 0.12 3.82
C TYR A 61 -1.79 1.60 3.96
N LEU A 62 -1.46 2.17 5.13
CA LEU A 62 -1.60 3.58 5.49
C LEU A 62 -0.31 4.08 6.17
N SER A 63 0.30 5.15 5.64
CA SER A 63 1.33 5.95 6.32
C SER A 63 0.85 7.36 6.64
N VAL A 64 1.51 7.96 7.63
CA VAL A 64 1.32 9.34 8.06
C VAL A 64 2.65 10.08 7.89
N GLY A 65 2.62 11.27 7.30
CA GLY A 65 3.76 12.19 7.24
C GLY A 65 3.87 13.01 8.52
N SER A 66 5.10 13.28 8.97
CA SER A 66 5.35 13.89 10.30
C SER A 66 4.82 15.31 10.45
N PHE A 67 5.04 16.17 9.46
CA PHE A 67 4.64 17.59 9.47
C PHE A 67 4.62 18.11 8.01
N PRO A 68 3.54 18.75 7.50
CA PRO A 68 2.19 18.84 8.07
C PRO A 68 1.49 17.47 8.21
N PRO A 69 0.34 17.39 8.92
CA PRO A 69 -0.43 16.17 9.20
C PRO A 69 -1.13 15.53 7.97
N GLN A 70 -0.33 14.97 7.07
CA GLN A 70 -0.77 14.35 5.82
C GLN A 70 -0.80 12.82 5.91
N SER A 71 -1.66 12.16 5.13
CA SER A 71 -1.73 10.70 5.04
C SER A 71 -1.62 10.19 3.61
N VAL A 72 -1.00 9.02 3.46
CA VAL A 72 -0.96 8.26 2.20
C VAL A 72 -1.50 6.87 2.46
N TYR A 73 -2.39 6.40 1.59
CA TYR A 73 -2.89 5.03 1.62
C TYR A 73 -2.77 4.38 0.23
N VAL A 74 -2.68 3.05 0.21
CA VAL A 74 -2.64 2.27 -1.04
C VAL A 74 -3.92 1.46 -1.19
N PHE A 75 -4.56 1.64 -2.35
CA PHE A 75 -5.81 0.98 -2.75
C PHE A 75 -5.70 0.60 -4.23
N GLU A 76 -6.13 -0.62 -4.61
CA GLU A 76 -6.00 -1.15 -5.98
C GLU A 76 -4.59 -0.96 -6.57
N ASN A 77 -3.55 -1.28 -5.79
CA ASN A 77 -2.13 -1.08 -6.13
C ASN A 77 -1.73 0.36 -6.53
N ASN A 78 -2.57 1.35 -6.19
CA ASN A 78 -2.35 2.76 -6.51
C ASN A 78 -2.22 3.59 -5.22
N ILE A 79 -1.33 4.58 -5.26
CA ILE A 79 -1.05 5.45 -4.12
C ILE A 79 -2.03 6.62 -4.15
N TYR A 80 -2.69 6.86 -3.03
CA TYR A 80 -3.57 8.00 -2.79
C TYR A 80 -3.01 8.85 -1.66
N TYR A 81 -3.06 10.17 -1.85
CA TYR A 81 -2.59 11.18 -0.91
C TYR A 81 -3.77 11.98 -0.36
N GLN A 82 -3.70 12.39 0.90
CA GLN A 82 -4.63 13.31 1.54
C GLN A 82 -3.84 14.36 2.34
N THR A 83 -4.18 15.64 2.18
CA THR A 83 -3.59 16.72 2.98
C THR A 83 -4.09 16.71 4.42
N ASP A 84 -5.35 16.31 4.60
CA ASP A 84 -6.07 16.29 5.86
C ASP A 84 -7.07 15.12 5.87
N VAL A 85 -7.37 14.60 7.06
CA VAL A 85 -8.47 13.64 7.31
C VAL A 85 -9.80 14.06 6.66
N LYS A 86 -10.10 15.37 6.67
CA LYS A 86 -11.34 15.95 6.13
C LYS A 86 -11.23 16.43 4.68
N SER A 87 -10.05 16.40 4.07
CA SER A 87 -9.89 16.70 2.65
C SER A 87 -10.43 15.53 1.79
N SER A 88 -10.41 15.62 0.45
CA SER A 88 -10.74 14.49 -0.43
C SER A 88 -9.57 13.48 -0.45
N SER A 89 -9.41 12.69 -1.50
CA SER A 89 -8.16 11.98 -1.77
C SER A 89 -7.71 12.19 -3.21
N TRP A 90 -6.39 12.24 -3.39
CA TRP A 90 -5.72 12.56 -4.64
C TRP A 90 -4.91 11.36 -5.08
N ARG A 91 -5.29 10.77 -6.22
CA ARG A 91 -4.58 9.64 -6.81
C ARG A 91 -3.23 10.11 -7.36
N LEU A 92 -2.13 9.64 -6.78
CA LEU A 92 -0.76 9.94 -7.23
C LEU A 92 -0.34 9.07 -8.41
N THR A 93 -0.82 7.83 -8.48
CA THR A 93 -0.47 6.86 -9.53
C THR A 93 -1.71 6.30 -10.19
N SER A 94 -1.68 6.13 -11.52
CA SER A 94 -2.76 5.48 -12.29
C SER A 94 -2.38 4.15 -12.92
N SER A 95 -1.12 3.73 -12.79
CA SER A 95 -0.52 2.53 -13.39
C SER A 95 -0.78 1.22 -12.62
N GLY A 96 -1.29 1.28 -11.39
CA GLY A 96 -1.46 0.10 -10.54
C GLY A 96 -2.46 -0.89 -11.15
N GLN A 97 -2.05 -2.14 -11.21
CA GLN A 97 -2.81 -3.27 -11.75
C GLN A 97 -2.64 -4.45 -10.79
N GLU A 98 -3.76 -5.01 -10.32
CA GLU A 98 -3.76 -6.11 -9.36
C GLU A 98 -2.93 -7.30 -9.87
N GLY A 99 -2.04 -7.82 -9.00
CA GLY A 99 -1.16 -8.95 -9.31
C GLY A 99 -0.05 -8.68 -10.34
N VAL A 100 0.08 -7.47 -10.89
CA VAL A 100 1.02 -7.18 -12.01
C VAL A 100 1.85 -5.91 -11.81
N VAL A 101 1.22 -4.80 -11.41
CA VAL A 101 1.92 -3.51 -11.20
C VAL A 101 1.59 -2.99 -9.80
N PHE A 102 2.63 -2.81 -8.99
CA PHE A 102 2.53 -2.44 -7.58
C PHE A 102 3.22 -1.08 -7.35
N ASN A 103 2.49 -0.08 -6.86
CA ASN A 103 3.04 1.25 -6.56
C ASN A 103 3.11 1.48 -5.04
N GLY A 104 4.31 1.66 -4.50
CA GLY A 104 4.52 2.00 -3.08
C GLY A 104 4.32 0.84 -2.10
N ILE A 105 4.06 -0.35 -2.61
CA ILE A 105 3.88 -1.61 -1.88
C ILE A 105 4.78 -2.67 -2.53
N ALA A 106 5.22 -3.64 -1.74
CA ALA A 106 6.09 -4.70 -2.22
C ALA A 106 5.32 -5.74 -3.06
N ASP A 107 6.02 -6.34 -4.04
CA ASP A 107 5.64 -7.64 -4.62
C ASP A 107 6.03 -8.77 -3.62
N TRP A 108 5.64 -10.02 -3.91
CA TRP A 108 5.96 -11.15 -3.02
C TRP A 108 7.46 -11.31 -2.75
N LEU A 109 8.30 -11.13 -3.77
CA LEU A 109 9.75 -11.30 -3.67
C LEU A 109 10.38 -10.18 -2.84
N TYR A 110 9.97 -8.93 -3.07
CA TYR A 110 10.44 -7.79 -2.28
C TYR A 110 9.96 -7.87 -0.84
N GLU A 111 8.75 -8.36 -0.60
CA GLU A 111 8.22 -8.50 0.75
C GLU A 111 8.99 -9.55 1.56
N GLU A 112 9.31 -10.72 0.99
CA GLU A 112 9.98 -11.81 1.70
C GLU A 112 11.51 -11.68 1.72
N GLU A 113 12.15 -11.41 0.59
CA GLU A 113 13.60 -11.59 0.41
C GLU A 113 14.41 -10.29 0.46
N VAL A 114 13.79 -9.12 0.21
CA VAL A 114 14.51 -7.84 0.03
C VAL A 114 14.20 -6.83 1.15
N LEU A 115 12.95 -6.39 1.24
CA LEU A 115 12.49 -5.35 2.18
C LEU A 115 12.04 -5.93 3.53
N HIS A 116 11.67 -7.21 3.58
CA HIS A 116 11.13 -7.87 4.79
C HIS A 116 9.93 -7.09 5.38
N SER A 117 9.15 -6.48 4.48
CA SER A 117 8.10 -5.49 4.79
C SER A 117 7.21 -5.26 3.56
N GLN A 118 5.91 -5.06 3.80
CA GLN A 118 4.94 -4.69 2.77
C GLN A 118 5.14 -3.26 2.21
N VAL A 119 5.92 -2.41 2.89
CA VAL A 119 6.03 -0.97 2.61
C VAL A 119 7.17 -0.70 1.64
N ALA A 120 6.85 -0.19 0.45
CA ALA A 120 7.82 0.24 -0.57
C ALA A 120 7.70 1.73 -0.92
N HIS A 121 7.31 2.55 0.05
CA HIS A 121 7.35 4.02 -0.03
C HIS A 121 7.92 4.64 1.24
N TRP A 122 8.56 5.80 1.08
CA TRP A 122 9.29 6.50 2.13
C TRP A 122 9.02 8.00 2.02
N TRP A 123 8.68 8.60 3.15
CA TRP A 123 8.56 10.05 3.28
C TRP A 123 9.95 10.69 3.40
N SER A 124 10.14 11.86 2.81
CA SER A 124 11.24 12.74 3.18
C SER A 124 11.12 13.15 4.65
N PRO A 125 12.23 13.42 5.37
CA PRO A 125 12.19 13.96 6.74
C PRO A 125 11.27 15.19 6.89
N ASP A 126 11.26 16.07 5.88
CA ASP A 126 10.47 17.31 5.86
C ASP A 126 9.00 17.11 5.45
N GLY A 127 8.55 15.87 5.23
CA GLY A 127 7.21 15.55 4.68
C GLY A 127 6.94 16.02 3.23
N SER A 128 7.74 16.93 2.67
CA SER A 128 7.49 17.57 1.36
C SER A 128 7.63 16.66 0.13
N ARG A 129 8.16 15.45 0.28
CA ARG A 129 8.35 14.48 -0.81
C ARG A 129 8.00 13.06 -0.38
N LEU A 130 7.48 12.30 -1.32
CA LEU A 130 7.27 10.87 -1.20
C LEU A 130 8.10 10.16 -2.28
N ALA A 131 9.05 9.33 -1.86
CA ALA A 131 9.71 8.37 -2.72
C ALA A 131 8.90 7.06 -2.68
N TYR A 132 8.67 6.43 -3.82
CA TYR A 132 8.03 5.11 -3.88
C TYR A 132 8.65 4.24 -4.96
N LEU A 133 8.57 2.93 -4.77
CA LEU A 133 8.99 1.93 -5.72
C LEU A 133 7.79 1.55 -6.61
N ASN A 134 7.99 1.54 -7.91
CA ASN A 134 7.06 0.98 -8.89
C ASN A 134 7.63 -0.36 -9.37
N LEU A 135 6.94 -1.44 -8.99
CA LEU A 135 7.28 -2.82 -9.36
C LEU A 135 6.36 -3.25 -10.50
N ASN A 136 6.96 -3.74 -11.58
CA ASN A 136 6.24 -4.24 -12.75
C ASN A 136 6.66 -5.70 -12.99
N ASP A 137 5.72 -6.60 -12.71
CA ASP A 137 5.91 -8.04 -12.81
C ASP A 137 5.31 -8.62 -14.11
N THR A 138 4.94 -7.79 -15.10
CA THR A 138 4.46 -8.25 -16.44
C THR A 138 5.37 -9.29 -17.12
N LEU A 139 6.68 -9.23 -16.86
CA LEU A 139 7.68 -10.14 -17.44
C LEU A 139 8.08 -11.28 -16.48
N VAL A 140 7.53 -11.32 -15.27
CA VAL A 140 7.86 -12.33 -14.25
C VAL A 140 6.95 -13.55 -14.42
N PRO A 141 7.50 -14.78 -14.49
CA PRO A 141 6.69 -15.98 -14.62
C PRO A 141 5.89 -16.24 -13.34
N ASN A 142 4.61 -16.58 -13.49
CA ASN A 142 3.76 -16.98 -12.38
C ASN A 142 3.99 -18.44 -11.99
N MET A 143 4.06 -18.70 -10.68
CA MET A 143 4.08 -20.03 -10.09
C MET A 143 2.74 -20.33 -9.43
N LEU A 144 2.18 -21.52 -9.71
CA LEU A 144 0.95 -22.02 -9.11
C LEU A 144 1.30 -22.78 -7.82
N LEU A 145 0.80 -22.32 -6.68
CA LEU A 145 0.77 -23.08 -5.43
C LEU A 145 -0.60 -23.72 -5.25
N PRO A 146 -0.75 -25.06 -5.37
CA PRO A 146 -2.02 -25.74 -5.21
C PRO A 146 -2.48 -25.71 -3.74
N ARG A 147 -3.70 -25.24 -3.48
CA ARG A 147 -4.31 -25.26 -2.14
C ARG A 147 -5.41 -26.33 -2.09
N PHE A 148 -5.18 -27.33 -1.25
CA PHE A 148 -6.08 -28.48 -1.08
C PHE A 148 -7.11 -28.30 0.05
N THR A 149 -7.09 -27.17 0.75
CA THR A 149 -7.96 -26.90 1.92
C THR A 149 -8.92 -25.73 1.68
N GLY A 150 -10.19 -25.94 2.03
CA GLY A 150 -11.23 -24.90 2.08
C GLY A 150 -12.32 -24.95 1.01
N ALA A 151 -12.20 -25.79 -0.02
CA ALA A 151 -13.22 -25.95 -1.06
C ALA A 151 -13.30 -27.39 -1.59
N LEU A 152 -14.48 -27.78 -2.09
CA LEU A 152 -14.74 -29.09 -2.73
C LEU A 152 -13.84 -29.35 -3.96
N TYR A 153 -13.45 -28.29 -4.67
CA TYR A 153 -12.50 -28.35 -5.77
C TYR A 153 -11.28 -27.51 -5.41
N PRO A 154 -10.05 -28.09 -5.42
CA PRO A 154 -8.85 -27.35 -5.08
C PRO A 154 -8.62 -26.23 -6.10
N ARG A 155 -8.34 -25.02 -5.60
CA ARG A 155 -7.90 -23.90 -6.42
C ARG A 155 -6.45 -23.59 -6.04
N GLY A 156 -5.58 -23.51 -7.02
CA GLY A 156 -4.23 -23.00 -6.78
C GLY A 156 -4.22 -21.47 -6.74
N GLN A 157 -3.29 -20.91 -5.98
CA GLN A 157 -3.01 -19.49 -5.98
C GLN A 157 -1.80 -19.23 -6.88
N LEU A 158 -1.90 -18.23 -7.76
CA LEU A 158 -0.83 -17.82 -8.66
C LEU A 158 -0.08 -16.64 -8.04
N TYR A 159 1.25 -16.70 -8.05
CA TYR A 159 2.10 -15.61 -7.62
C TYR A 159 3.31 -15.43 -8.55
N PRO A 160 3.74 -14.20 -8.85
CA PRO A 160 4.94 -13.96 -9.66
C PRO A 160 6.18 -14.42 -8.89
N TYR A 161 6.90 -15.41 -9.43
CA TYR A 161 8.09 -15.99 -8.79
C TYR A 161 9.21 -16.15 -9.82
N PRO A 162 10.23 -15.26 -9.82
CA PRO A 162 11.37 -15.38 -10.72
C PRO A 162 12.29 -16.52 -10.24
N LYS A 163 12.19 -17.68 -10.88
CA LYS A 163 13.14 -18.78 -10.65
C LYS A 163 14.51 -18.40 -11.19
N VAL A 164 15.55 -18.66 -10.41
CA VAL A 164 16.95 -18.51 -10.85
C VAL A 164 17.26 -19.57 -11.90
N THR A 165 17.08 -19.22 -13.17
CA THR A 165 17.57 -20.04 -14.28
C THR A 165 19.10 -20.03 -14.34
N VAL A 166 19.67 -21.18 -14.70
CA VAL A 166 21.09 -21.48 -14.45
C VAL A 166 22.02 -20.63 -15.34
N ARG A 167 22.88 -19.84 -14.69
CA ARG A 167 24.11 -19.12 -15.13
C ARG A 167 24.37 -18.89 -16.66
N PRO A 168 24.84 -17.68 -17.05
CA PRO A 168 24.66 -16.37 -16.43
C PRO A 168 24.50 -15.23 -17.46
N THR A 169 23.27 -14.95 -17.90
CA THR A 169 22.93 -13.66 -18.52
C THR A 169 21.58 -13.22 -18.00
N VAL A 170 21.46 -13.09 -16.67
CA VAL A 170 20.21 -12.75 -16.01
C VAL A 170 19.80 -11.34 -16.45
N PRO A 171 18.69 -11.17 -17.18
CA PRO A 171 18.06 -9.86 -17.25
C PRO A 171 17.53 -9.62 -15.85
N LEU A 172 18.14 -8.68 -15.13
CA LEU A 172 17.49 -8.06 -13.97
C LEU A 172 16.08 -7.64 -14.41
N PRO A 173 15.03 -7.76 -13.56
CA PRO A 173 13.67 -7.42 -13.94
C PRO A 173 13.58 -5.97 -14.46
N GLN A 174 13.60 -5.84 -15.79
CA GLN A 174 13.63 -4.56 -16.51
C GLN A 174 12.24 -3.93 -16.43
N GLY A 175 12.06 -3.02 -15.47
CA GLY A 175 10.75 -2.45 -15.16
C GLY A 175 10.63 -1.90 -13.74
N LYS A 176 11.53 -2.30 -12.83
CA LYS A 176 11.55 -1.80 -11.44
C LYS A 176 12.16 -0.40 -11.41
N SER A 177 11.34 0.60 -11.14
CA SER A 177 11.73 2.03 -11.19
C SER A 177 11.44 2.74 -9.88
N GLN A 178 12.26 3.73 -9.54
CA GLN A 178 12.00 4.60 -8.40
C GLN A 178 11.28 5.85 -8.91
N ALA A 179 10.21 6.23 -8.22
CA ALA A 179 9.46 7.44 -8.49
C ALA A 179 9.57 8.39 -7.29
N ASN A 180 9.75 9.67 -7.57
CA ASN A 180 9.80 10.71 -6.55
C ASN A 180 8.69 11.74 -6.83
N CYS A 181 7.72 11.85 -5.92
CA CYS A 181 6.69 12.87 -5.93
C CYS A 181 7.07 14.04 -5.03
N THR A 182 6.99 15.27 -5.55
CA THR A 182 6.95 16.46 -4.70
C THR A 182 5.51 16.79 -4.32
N LEU A 183 5.28 16.90 -3.01
CA LEU A 183 3.99 17.16 -2.39
C LEU A 183 4.02 18.57 -1.80
N THR A 184 3.48 19.54 -2.52
CA THR A 184 3.38 20.93 -2.03
C THR A 184 2.05 21.14 -1.30
N PRO A 185 2.07 21.48 0.00
CA PRO A 185 0.85 21.78 0.76
C PRO A 185 0.01 22.86 0.07
N GLY A 186 -1.31 22.67 0.06
CA GLY A 186 -2.27 23.63 -0.52
C GLY A 186 -2.38 23.65 -2.05
N LYS A 187 -1.59 22.86 -2.80
CA LYS A 187 -1.81 22.64 -4.25
C LYS A 187 -2.54 21.33 -4.51
N SER A 188 -3.49 21.36 -5.43
CA SER A 188 -4.32 20.21 -5.83
C SER A 188 -3.61 19.17 -6.71
N GLN A 189 -2.30 19.33 -6.96
CA GLN A 189 -1.51 18.48 -7.84
C GLN A 189 -0.15 18.18 -7.22
N ALA A 190 0.19 16.89 -7.14
CA ALA A 190 1.53 16.40 -6.87
C ALA A 190 2.30 16.30 -8.18
N ASN A 191 3.61 16.60 -8.17
CA ASN A 191 4.45 16.46 -9.36
C ASN A 191 5.37 15.25 -9.19
N CYS A 192 5.02 14.15 -9.85
CA CYS A 192 5.71 12.87 -9.74
C CYS A 192 6.59 12.60 -10.96
N LYS A 193 7.89 12.44 -10.73
CA LYS A 193 8.84 12.03 -11.78
C LYS A 193 9.28 10.59 -11.56
N LEU A 194 9.06 9.76 -12.57
CA LEU A 194 9.68 8.45 -12.69
C LEU A 194 11.15 8.65 -13.07
N THR A 195 12.06 8.14 -12.24
CA THR A 195 13.47 8.00 -12.60
C THR A 195 13.72 6.54 -12.97
N PRO A 196 13.92 6.19 -14.26
CA PRO A 196 14.47 4.89 -14.60
C PRO A 196 15.87 4.74 -13.98
N ARG A 197 16.21 3.52 -13.60
CA ARG A 197 17.56 3.12 -13.18
C ARG A 197 18.26 2.40 -14.32
#